data_AF-A0A1N6WMB9-F1
#
_entry.id   AF-A0A1N6WMB9-F1
#
_cell.length_a   1.000
_cell.length_b   1.000
_cell.length_c   1.000
_cell.angle_alpha   90.00
_cell.angle_beta   90.00
_cell.angle_gamma   90.00
#
_symmetry.space_group_name_H-M   'P 1'
#
loop_
_entity.id
_entity.type
_entity.pdbx_description
1 polymer ?
#
loop_
_entity_poly.entity_id
_entity_poly.type
_entity_poly.pdbx_seq_one_letter_code
_entity_poly.pdbx_strand_id
1 'polypeptide(L)'
;METEPERAGAAYAALRGRFLDGLGARRAAIVEAADEASRLDALHRLAGAAGSYGFAALGELARRAEAARTPGDMHSALASLTCAIDALTGAAPQGDNTSWKSAAGTPDPTSS
;
A
#
# COMPACT_ATOMS: atom_id res chain seq x y z
N MET A 1 10.20 -24.63 -18.56
CA MET A 1 9.02 -24.11 -19.29
C MET A 1 8.17 -23.41 -18.24
N GLU A 2 8.43 -22.12 -17.99
CA GLU A 2 7.73 -21.36 -16.94
C GLU A 2 6.27 -21.14 -17.36
N THR A 3 5.34 -21.48 -16.46
CA THR A 3 3.90 -21.49 -16.70
C THR A 3 3.33 -20.07 -16.77
N GLU A 4 2.37 -19.82 -17.67
CA GLU A 4 1.68 -18.53 -17.85
C GLU A 4 1.19 -17.82 -16.56
N PRO A 5 0.66 -18.51 -15.52
CA PRO A 5 0.31 -17.87 -14.25
C PRO A 5 1.50 -17.23 -13.52
N GLU A 6 2.71 -17.78 -13.63
CA GLU A 6 3.89 -17.23 -12.96
C GLU A 6 4.37 -15.93 -13.63
N ARG A 7 4.23 -15.82 -14.96
CA ARG A 7 4.49 -14.57 -15.67
C ARG A 7 3.46 -13.49 -15.35
N ALA A 8 2.18 -13.86 -15.20
CA ALA A 8 1.13 -12.93 -14.78
C ALA A 8 1.39 -12.40 -13.36
N GLY A 9 1.82 -13.27 -12.44
CA GLY A 9 2.24 -12.89 -11.09
C GLY A 9 3.44 -11.94 -11.09
N ALA A 10 4.47 -12.22 -11.88
CA ALA A 10 5.66 -11.37 -12.01
C ALA A 10 5.32 -9.98 -12.61
N ALA A 11 4.47 -9.93 -13.64
CA ALA A 11 4.00 -8.67 -14.22
C ALA A 11 3.22 -7.83 -13.22
N TYR A 12 2.34 -8.46 -12.43
CA TYR A 12 1.58 -7.78 -11.37
C TYR A 12 2.50 -7.26 -10.26
N ALA A 13 3.49 -8.05 -9.84
CA ALA A 13 4.51 -7.62 -8.87
C ALA A 13 5.31 -6.41 -9.36
N ALA A 14 5.67 -6.37 -10.65
CA ALA A 14 6.36 -5.23 -11.25
C ALA A 14 5.48 -3.96 -11.28
N LEU A 15 4.20 -4.09 -11.60
CA LEU A 15 3.23 -2.97 -11.51
C LEU A 15 3.11 -2.45 -10.07
N ARG A 16 3.03 -3.36 -9.10
CA ARG A 16 2.97 -3.03 -7.68
C ARG A 16 4.24 -2.31 -7.20
N GLY A 17 5.41 -2.75 -7.66
CA GLY A 17 6.69 -2.08 -7.40
C GLY A 17 6.73 -0.65 -7.94
N ARG A 18 6.28 -0.43 -9.18
CA ARG A 18 6.17 0.91 -9.78
C ARG A 18 5.19 1.81 -9.04
N PHE A 19 4.10 1.25 -8.51
CA PHE A 19 3.17 2.01 -7.67
C PHE A 19 3.84 2.49 -6.38
N LEU A 20 4.58 1.60 -5.70
CA LEU A 20 5.33 1.93 -4.47
C LEU A 20 6.40 2.98 -4.72
N ASP A 21 7.16 2.86 -5.82
CA ASP A 21 8.19 3.83 -6.21
C ASP A 21 7.60 5.25 -6.39
N GLY A 22 6.44 5.34 -7.05
CA GLY A 22 5.74 6.62 -7.22
C GLY A 22 4.91 7.07 -6.02
N LEU A 23 4.92 6.35 -4.88
CA LEU A 23 4.05 6.66 -3.75
C LEU A 23 4.51 7.89 -2.98
N GLY A 24 5.83 8.11 -2.89
CA GLY A 24 6.42 9.31 -2.28
C GLY A 24 6.02 10.60 -3.00
N ALA A 25 6.06 10.60 -4.33
CA ALA A 25 5.63 11.75 -5.13
C ALA A 25 4.13 12.05 -4.96
N ARG A 26 3.28 11.01 -4.88
CA ARG A 26 1.84 11.17 -4.63
C ARG A 26 1.55 11.72 -3.25
N ARG A 27 2.31 11.28 -2.23
CA ARG A 27 2.24 11.84 -0.87
C ARG A 27 2.59 13.33 -0.88
N ALA A 28 3.69 13.71 -1.53
CA ALA A 28 4.09 15.12 -1.63
C ALA A 28 2.98 15.95 -2.27
N ALA A 29 2.39 15.48 -3.37
CA ALA A 29 1.28 16.16 -4.03
C ALA A 29 0.04 16.37 -3.13
N ILE A 30 -0.23 15.47 -2.17
CA ILE A 30 -1.34 15.61 -1.21
C ILE A 30 -0.99 16.63 -0.11
N VAL A 31 0.21 16.54 0.44
CA VAL A 31 0.67 17.37 1.57
C VAL A 31 0.95 18.80 1.13
N GLU A 32 1.59 18.96 -0.03
CA GLU A 32 1.99 20.26 -0.59
C GLU A 32 0.91 20.89 -1.47
N ALA A 33 -0.26 20.27 -1.60
CA ALA A 33 -1.39 20.84 -2.32
C ALA A 33 -1.74 22.23 -1.74
N ALA A 34 -1.71 23.24 -2.62
CA ALA A 34 -2.03 24.62 -2.29
C ALA A 34 -3.50 24.82 -1.88
N ASP A 35 -4.41 24.06 -2.49
CA ASP A 35 -5.85 24.18 -2.31
C ASP A 35 -6.50 22.84 -1.98
N GLU A 36 -7.65 22.91 -1.31
CA GLU A 36 -8.43 21.73 -0.91
C GLU A 36 -8.85 20.87 -2.12
N ALA A 37 -9.27 21.49 -3.23
CA ALA A 37 -9.67 20.77 -4.43
C ALA A 37 -8.53 19.91 -5.01
N SER A 38 -7.31 20.44 -5.08
CA SER A 38 -6.13 19.69 -5.54
C SER A 38 -5.78 18.55 -4.60
N ARG A 39 -5.94 18.76 -3.28
CA ARG A 39 -5.73 17.72 -2.28
C ARG A 39 -6.74 16.58 -2.43
N LEU A 40 -8.02 16.91 -2.61
CA LEU A 40 -9.09 15.93 -2.79
C LEU A 40 -8.90 15.13 -4.08
N ASP A 41 -8.54 15.78 -5.20
CA ASP A 41 -8.24 15.07 -6.46
C ASP A 41 -7.03 14.12 -6.30
N ALA A 42 -5.98 14.54 -5.58
CA ALA A 42 -4.84 13.68 -5.29
C ALA A 42 -5.21 12.48 -4.39
N LEU A 43 -6.05 12.69 -3.36
CA LEU A 43 -6.57 11.63 -2.49
C LEU A 43 -7.44 10.64 -3.26
N HIS A 44 -8.35 11.15 -4.11
CA HIS A 44 -9.23 10.34 -4.93
C HIS A 44 -8.44 9.44 -5.89
N ARG A 45 -7.44 10.01 -6.58
CA ARG A 45 -6.54 9.26 -7.46
C ARG A 45 -5.75 8.21 -6.70
N LEU A 46 -5.27 8.54 -5.50
CA LEU A 46 -4.56 7.58 -4.65
C LEU A 46 -5.48 6.43 -4.23
N ALA A 47 -6.72 6.71 -3.84
CA ALA A 47 -7.70 5.70 -3.45
C ALA A 47 -7.98 4.71 -4.59
N GLY A 48 -8.22 5.23 -5.80
CA GLY A 48 -8.45 4.42 -6.98
C GLY A 48 -7.24 3.55 -7.35
N ALA A 49 -6.05 4.16 -7.39
CA ALA A 49 -4.82 3.43 -7.70
C ALA A 49 -4.52 2.35 -6.65
N ALA A 50 -4.60 2.67 -5.36
CA ALA A 50 -4.36 1.74 -4.27
C ALA A 50 -5.29 0.52 -4.34
N GLY A 51 -6.57 0.71 -4.68
CA GLY A 51 -7.52 -0.37 -4.91
C GLY A 51 -7.08 -1.31 -6.04
N SER A 52 -6.68 -0.76 -7.19
CA SER A 52 -6.26 -1.53 -8.36
C SER A 52 -4.99 -2.35 -8.13
N TYR A 53 -4.07 -1.87 -7.29
CA TYR A 53 -2.81 -2.55 -6.99
C TYR A 53 -2.84 -3.41 -5.72
N GLY A 54 -4.01 -3.60 -5.11
CA GLY A 54 -4.21 -4.49 -3.95
C GLY A 54 -3.88 -3.87 -2.59
N PHE A 55 -3.71 -2.55 -2.51
CA PHE A 55 -3.50 -1.81 -1.26
C PHE A 55 -4.83 -1.27 -0.71
N ALA A 56 -5.78 -2.15 -0.44
CA ALA A 56 -7.13 -1.77 0.00
C ALA A 56 -7.13 -0.87 1.25
N ALA A 57 -6.28 -1.18 2.24
CA ALA A 57 -6.14 -0.39 3.46
C ALA A 57 -5.67 1.06 3.18
N LEU A 58 -4.74 1.22 2.23
CA LEU A 58 -4.26 2.54 1.83
C LEU A 58 -5.36 3.33 1.11
N GLY A 59 -6.12 2.68 0.25
CA GLY A 59 -7.23 3.31 -0.45
C GLY A 59 -8.39 3.72 0.48
N GLU A 60 -8.61 2.98 1.56
CA GLU A 60 -9.57 3.33 2.60
C GLU A 60 -9.12 4.57 3.40
N LEU A 61 -7.84 4.66 3.79
CA LEU A 61 -7.30 5.84 4.46
C LEU A 61 -7.41 7.09 3.59
N ALA A 62 -7.13 6.98 2.29
CA ALA A 62 -7.29 8.08 1.34
C ALA A 62 -8.75 8.53 1.23
N ARG A 63 -9.71 7.60 1.16
CA ARG A 63 -11.15 7.91 1.16
C ARG A 63 -11.63 8.55 2.45
N ARG A 64 -11.10 8.13 3.61
CA ARG A 64 -11.40 8.76 4.90
C ARG A 64 -10.92 10.21 4.95
N ALA A 65 -9.74 10.48 4.40
CA ALA A 65 -9.25 11.86 4.27
C ALA A 65 -10.15 12.67 3.31
N GLU A 66 -10.55 12.09 2.18
CA GLU A 66 -11.48 12.74 1.22
C GLU A 66 -12.85 13.05 1.84
N ALA A 67 -13.35 12.17 2.71
CA ALA A 67 -14.64 12.32 3.37
C ALA A 67 -14.61 13.18 4.65
N ALA A 68 -13.44 13.68 5.05
CA ALA A 68 -13.31 14.47 6.27
C ALA A 68 -14.11 15.78 6.18
N ARG A 69 -14.94 16.05 7.21
CA ARG A 69 -15.83 17.21 7.25
C ARG A 69 -15.24 18.38 8.02
N THR A 70 -14.20 18.13 8.81
CA THR A 70 -13.55 19.14 9.65
C THR A 70 -12.04 19.17 9.38
N PRO A 71 -11.38 20.31 9.62
CA PRO A 71 -9.92 20.41 9.50
C PRO A 71 -9.18 19.42 10.41
N GLY A 72 -9.72 19.13 11.60
CA GLY A 72 -9.12 18.18 12.54
C GLY A 72 -9.20 16.73 12.08
N ASP A 73 -10.35 16.32 11.53
CA ASP A 73 -10.53 15.00 10.93
C ASP A 73 -9.61 14.81 9.72
N MET A 74 -9.54 15.83 8.86
CA MET A 74 -8.67 15.84 7.69
C MET A 74 -7.21 15.67 8.12
N HIS A 75 -6.76 16.44 9.11
CA HIS A 75 -5.39 16.34 9.60
C HIS A 75 -5.06 14.95 10.16
N SER A 76 -5.96 14.37 10.97
CA SER A 76 -5.76 13.04 11.55
C SER A 76 -5.77 11.93 10.49
N ALA A 77 -6.64 12.03 9.48
CA ALA A 77 -6.71 11.10 8.37
C ALA A 77 -5.45 11.20 7.49
N LEU A 78 -4.98 12.41 7.18
CA LEU A 78 -3.75 12.64 6.42
C LEU A 78 -2.50 12.16 7.16
N ALA A 79 -2.44 12.34 8.49
CA ALA A 79 -1.36 11.81 9.31
C ALA A 79 -1.32 10.27 9.27
N SER A 80 -2.49 9.63 9.39
CA SER A 80 -2.61 8.17 9.31
C SER A 80 -2.24 7.64 7.92
N LEU A 81 -2.71 8.30 6.86
CA LEU A 81 -2.37 7.99 5.47
C LEU A 81 -0.86 8.13 5.23
N THR A 82 -0.27 9.22 5.70
CA THR A 82 1.17 9.50 5.58
C THR A 82 2.00 8.43 6.29
N CYS A 83 1.63 8.05 7.51
CA CYS A 83 2.29 6.99 8.26
C CYS A 83 2.23 5.64 7.52
N ALA A 84 1.07 5.31 6.94
CA ALA A 84 0.92 4.09 6.15
C ALA A 84 1.76 4.11 4.87
N ILE A 85 1.85 5.25 4.17
CA ILE A 85 2.72 5.41 3.01
C ILE A 85 4.18 5.22 3.41
N ASP A 86 4.62 5.87 4.49
CA ASP A 86 6.00 5.80 4.98
C ASP A 86 6.38 4.35 5.36
N ALA A 87 5.49 3.63 6.04
CA ALA A 87 5.68 2.22 6.36
C ALA A 87 5.81 1.34 5.11
N LEU A 88 5.10 1.67 4.02
CA LEU A 88 5.18 0.93 2.75
C LEU A 88 6.42 1.27 1.94
N THR A 89 6.90 2.51 1.99
CA THR A 89 8.09 2.97 1.25
C THR A 89 9.40 2.73 1.99
N GLY A 90 9.38 2.78 3.33
CA GLY A 90 10.52 2.49 4.19
C GLY A 90 10.81 0.99 4.34
N ALA A 91 9.86 0.13 3.95
CA ALA A 91 9.98 -1.32 4.09
C ALA A 91 10.65 -2.06 2.91
N ALA A 92 11.40 -1.40 2.01
CA ALA A 92 12.15 -2.16 0.98
C ALA A 92 13.52 -1.57 0.59
N PRO A 93 14.60 -2.39 0.42
CA PRO A 93 14.73 -3.84 0.66
C PRO A 93 15.86 -4.20 1.66
N GLN A 94 15.58 -5.04 2.64
CA GLN A 94 16.56 -6.01 3.11
C GLN A 94 15.94 -7.38 2.87
N GLY A 95 16.66 -8.20 2.11
CA GLY A 95 16.21 -9.52 1.73
C GLY A 95 16.02 -10.38 2.98
N ASP A 96 14.78 -10.54 3.41
CA ASP A 96 14.41 -11.61 4.30
C ASP A 96 13.43 -12.51 3.55
N ASN A 97 14.03 -13.43 2.81
CA ASN A 97 13.47 -14.76 2.69
C ASN A 97 13.26 -15.27 4.13
N THR A 98 12.05 -15.17 4.68
CA THR A 98 11.36 -16.24 5.43
C THR A 98 10.10 -15.70 6.14
N SER A 99 9.11 -16.57 6.25
CA SER A 99 8.02 -16.54 7.24
C SER A 99 6.62 -16.13 6.77
N TRP A 100 6.21 -16.60 5.60
CA TRP A 100 4.80 -16.99 5.40
C TRP A 100 4.62 -18.50 5.17
N LYS A 101 5.72 -19.28 5.15
CA LYS A 101 5.71 -20.74 5.00
C LYS A 101 6.05 -21.50 6.29
N SER A 102 5.73 -20.93 7.45
CA SER A 102 5.77 -21.64 8.75
C SER A 102 4.35 -21.99 9.20
N ALA A 103 3.66 -22.80 8.40
CA ALA A 103 2.43 -23.49 8.80
C ALA A 103 2.22 -24.75 7.94
N ALA A 104 3.27 -25.56 7.75
CA ALA A 104 3.14 -26.93 7.24
C ALA A 104 4.42 -27.72 7.58
N GLY A 105 4.75 -27.78 8.88
CA GLY A 105 5.74 -28.71 9.42
C GLY A 105 4.99 -29.80 10.19
N THR A 106 4.81 -30.93 9.52
CA THR A 106 4.57 -32.29 10.03
C THR A 106 4.90 -32.54 11.51
N PRO A 107 4.00 -33.18 12.29
CA PRO A 107 4.41 -34.12 13.31
C PRO A 107 4.43 -35.54 12.74
N ASP A 108 5.62 -36.13 12.63
CA ASP A 108 5.86 -37.57 12.48
C ASP A 108 6.89 -37.96 13.56
N PRO A 109 7.08 -39.24 13.91
CA PRO A 109 6.31 -40.06 14.84
C PRO A 109 7.20 -40.49 16.04
N THR A 110 6.65 -41.34 16.93
CA THR A 110 7.36 -42.34 17.79
C THR A 110 7.35 -42.10 19.32
N SER A 111 6.57 -43.00 19.95
CA SER A 111 6.76 -43.73 21.22
C SER A 111 7.06 -43.01 22.54
N SER A 112 6.16 -43.25 23.50
CA SER A 112 6.45 -44.05 24.70
C SER A 112 5.22 -44.85 25.10
#